data_AF-A0A7S0A1Y3-F1
#
_entry.id   AF-A0A7S0A1Y3-F1
#
_cell.length_a   1.000
_cell.length_b   1.000
_cell.length_c   1.000
_cell.angle_alpha   90.00
_cell.angle_beta   90.00
_cell.angle_gamma   90.00
#
_symmetry.space_group_name_H-M   'P 1'
#
loop_
_entity.id
_entity.type
_entity.pdbx_description
1 polymer ?
#
loop_
_entity_poly.entity_id
_entity_poly.type
_entity_poly.pdbx_seq_one_letter_code
_entity_poly.pdbx_strand_id
1 'polypeptide(L)'
;SLARRVCEGDPKLTVANFQAGLLGEIDDYRASGPLLCGVCQFLFLVVVMKELRAVCCQILTLCYLKGPGPTKMEGCTLLSISTSRFACCLALTLIRIAVAVALLVTGLLWLAATSSTTDLILNAAALAFVMDMDELIFEAMVPSKMQRFVGS
;
A
#
# COMPACT_ATOMS: atom_id res chain seq x y z
N SER A 1 31.48 -7.65 -42.14
CA SER A 1 30.03 -7.93 -42.07
C SER A 1 29.60 -7.99 -40.61
N LEU A 2 28.46 -7.41 -40.25
CA LEU A 2 27.89 -7.44 -38.90
C LEU A 2 27.65 -8.89 -38.43
N ALA A 3 27.19 -9.76 -39.34
CA ALA A 3 26.99 -11.19 -39.08
C ALA A 3 28.29 -11.91 -38.66
N ARG A 4 29.44 -11.55 -39.26
CA ARG A 4 30.75 -12.13 -38.87
C ARG A 4 31.12 -11.78 -37.42
N ARG A 5 30.83 -10.54 -36.99
CA ARG A 5 31.11 -10.08 -35.62
C ARG A 5 30.18 -10.73 -34.58
N VAL A 6 28.94 -11.03 -34.97
CA VAL A 6 28.01 -11.83 -34.15
C VAL A 6 28.52 -13.27 -34.00
N CYS A 7 28.97 -13.89 -35.10
CA CYS A 7 29.49 -15.26 -35.09
C CYS A 7 30.83 -15.40 -34.33
N GLU A 8 31.65 -14.34 -34.30
CA GLU A 8 32.92 -14.31 -33.55
C GLU A 8 32.73 -13.96 -32.05
N GLY A 9 31.49 -13.72 -31.60
CA GLY A 9 31.21 -13.42 -30.19
C GLY A 9 31.81 -12.10 -29.71
N ASP A 10 31.86 -11.08 -30.57
CA ASP A 10 32.52 -9.79 -30.27
C ASP A 10 31.88 -9.12 -29.03
N PRO A 11 32.60 -9.01 -27.89
CA PRO A 11 32.05 -8.47 -26.66
C PRO A 11 31.60 -7.00 -26.80
N LYS A 12 32.15 -6.26 -27.77
CA LYS A 12 31.73 -4.89 -28.06
C LYS A 12 30.31 -4.82 -28.60
N LEU A 13 29.85 -5.84 -29.31
CA LEU A 13 28.51 -5.87 -29.89
C LEU A 13 27.46 -6.16 -28.81
N THR A 14 27.79 -7.01 -27.84
CA THR A 14 26.94 -7.26 -26.67
C THR A 14 26.74 -6.00 -25.84
N VAL A 15 27.82 -5.24 -25.58
CA VAL A 15 27.73 -3.95 -24.86
C VAL A 15 26.94 -2.92 -25.66
N ALA A 16 27.16 -2.84 -26.98
CA ALA A 16 26.43 -1.91 -27.84
C ALA A 16 24.92 -2.23 -27.89
N ASN A 17 24.54 -3.50 -27.97
CA ASN A 17 23.14 -3.92 -27.91
C ASN A 17 22.51 -3.61 -26.54
N PHE A 18 23.24 -3.84 -25.44
CA PHE A 18 22.77 -3.48 -24.11
C PHE A 18 22.55 -1.97 -23.98
N GLN A 19 23.51 -1.17 -24.44
CA GLN A 19 23.41 0.28 -24.42
C GLN A 19 22.26 0.80 -25.30
N ALA A 20 22.05 0.22 -26.48
CA ALA A 20 20.94 0.57 -27.35
C ALA A 20 19.58 0.25 -26.68
N GLY A 21 19.47 -0.88 -25.98
CA GLY A 21 18.30 -1.23 -25.19
C GLY A 21 18.03 -0.25 -24.06
N LEU A 22 19.06 0.08 -23.27
CA LEU A 22 18.96 1.01 -22.15
C LEU A 22 18.56 2.43 -22.60
N LEU A 23 19.10 2.89 -23.72
CA LEU A 23 18.75 4.19 -24.31
C LEU A 23 17.29 4.22 -24.80
N GLY A 24 16.82 3.13 -25.42
CA GLY A 24 15.42 3.01 -25.83
C GLY A 24 14.46 3.10 -24.65
N GLU A 25 14.78 2.43 -23.54
CA GLU A 25 13.97 2.46 -22.32
C GLU A 25 13.94 3.86 -21.68
N ILE A 26 15.06 4.59 -21.71
CA ILE A 26 15.14 5.99 -21.24
C ILE A 26 14.32 6.93 -22.13
N ASP A 27 14.38 6.78 -23.45
CA ASP A 27 13.62 7.63 -24.37
C ASP A 27 12.11 7.39 -24.24
N ASP A 28 11.67 6.13 -24.10
CA ASP A 28 10.28 5.77 -23.82
C ASP A 28 9.82 6.34 -22.46
N TYR A 29 10.67 6.21 -21.43
CA TYR A 29 10.40 6.80 -20.12
C TYR A 29 10.32 8.33 -20.21
N ARG A 30 11.18 8.98 -20.98
CA ARG A 30 11.19 10.45 -21.10
C ARG A 30 9.90 10.99 -21.72
N ALA A 31 9.25 10.24 -22.60
CA ALA A 31 8.02 10.64 -23.26
C ALA A 31 6.79 10.55 -22.34
N SER A 32 6.62 9.43 -21.62
CA SER A 32 5.41 9.17 -20.82
C SER A 32 5.65 8.81 -19.35
N GLY A 33 6.88 8.46 -18.99
CA GLY A 33 7.29 8.01 -17.66
C GLY A 33 7.00 9.01 -16.53
N PRO A 34 7.36 10.30 -16.63
CA PRO A 34 7.05 11.27 -15.56
C PRO A 34 5.55 11.42 -15.29
N LEU A 35 4.73 11.42 -16.35
CA LEU A 35 3.27 11.51 -16.22
C LEU A 35 2.72 10.25 -15.56
N LEU A 36 3.16 9.08 -16.01
CA LEU A 36 2.77 7.81 -15.40
C LEU A 36 3.22 7.71 -13.94
N CYS A 37 4.45 8.12 -13.62
CA CYS A 37 4.97 8.16 -12.26
C CYS A 37 4.10 9.04 -11.37
N GLY A 38 3.75 10.25 -11.83
CA GLY A 38 2.84 11.14 -11.11
C GLY A 38 1.44 10.53 -10.92
N VAL A 39 0.90 9.86 -11.94
CA VAL A 39 -0.38 9.14 -11.84
C VAL A 39 -0.30 7.99 -10.83
N CYS A 40 0.74 7.16 -10.88
CA CYS A 40 0.95 6.06 -9.94
C CYS A 40 1.11 6.58 -8.50
N GLN A 41 1.86 7.65 -8.28
CA GLN A 41 2.00 8.29 -6.97
C GLN A 41 0.68 8.86 -6.47
N PHE A 42 -0.09 9.52 -7.35
CA PHE A 42 -1.40 10.05 -7.01
C PHE A 42 -2.39 8.95 -6.65
N LEU A 43 -2.48 7.90 -7.46
CA LEU A 43 -3.33 6.75 -7.20
C LEU A 43 -2.94 6.08 -5.87
N PHE A 44 -1.64 5.86 -5.65
CA PHE A 44 -1.14 5.31 -4.39
C PHE A 44 -1.51 6.20 -3.19
N LEU A 45 -1.37 7.52 -3.32
CA LEU A 45 -1.82 8.47 -2.29
C LEU A 45 -3.33 8.36 -2.04
N VAL A 46 -4.15 8.26 -3.09
CA VAL A 46 -5.61 8.10 -2.95
C VAL A 46 -5.95 6.82 -2.21
N VAL A 47 -5.29 5.70 -2.51
CA VAL A 47 -5.50 4.43 -1.81
C VAL A 47 -5.11 4.57 -0.34
N VAL A 48 -3.95 5.14 -0.03
CA VAL A 48 -3.53 5.39 1.35
C VAL A 48 -4.52 6.32 2.09
N MET A 49 -5.04 7.35 1.43
CA MET A 49 -6.03 8.26 2.02
C MET A 49 -7.37 7.57 2.32
N LYS A 50 -7.78 6.60 1.50
CA LYS A 50 -8.95 5.75 1.78
C LYS A 50 -8.71 4.93 3.06
N GLU A 51 -7.55 4.29 3.16
CA GLU A 51 -7.17 3.50 4.35
C GLU A 51 -7.12 4.37 5.63
N LEU A 52 -6.46 5.52 5.56
CA LEU A 52 -6.42 6.48 6.68
C LEU A 52 -7.80 6.93 7.13
N ARG A 53 -8.72 7.19 6.18
CA ARG A 53 -10.09 7.59 6.51
C ARG A 53 -10.85 6.47 7.21
N ALA A 54 -10.75 5.23 6.72
CA ALA A 54 -11.39 4.07 7.35
C ALA A 54 -10.91 3.91 8.80
N VAL A 55 -9.60 3.97 9.00
CA VAL A 55 -8.98 3.86 10.32
C VAL A 55 -9.39 5.01 11.26
N CYS A 56 -9.40 6.25 10.78
CA CYS A 56 -9.86 7.40 11.57
C CYS A 56 -11.32 7.25 12.00
N CYS A 57 -12.21 6.82 11.08
CA CYS A 57 -13.62 6.58 11.39
C CYS A 57 -13.76 5.50 12.47
N GLN A 58 -13.01 4.41 12.35
CA GLN A 58 -12.98 3.34 13.34
C GLN A 58 -12.54 3.83 14.73
N ILE A 59 -11.50 4.67 14.81
CA ILE A 59 -11.05 5.27 16.08
C ILE A 59 -12.15 6.14 16.69
N LEU A 60 -12.81 6.98 15.89
CA LEU A 60 -13.91 7.82 16.35
C LEU A 60 -15.06 6.99 16.91
N THR A 61 -15.45 5.91 16.22
CA THR A 61 -16.48 4.97 16.67
C THR A 61 -16.09 4.29 17.97
N LEU A 62 -14.83 3.84 18.10
CA LEU A 62 -14.32 3.24 19.34
C LEU A 62 -14.33 4.24 20.50
N CYS A 63 -13.91 5.48 20.26
CA CYS A 63 -13.92 6.55 21.25
C CYS A 63 -15.34 6.93 21.69
N TYR A 64 -16.31 6.93 20.77
CA TYR A 64 -17.71 7.18 21.07
C TYR A 64 -18.35 6.06 21.89
N LEU A 65 -17.96 4.79 21.65
CA LEU A 65 -18.44 3.63 22.40
C LEU A 65 -17.88 3.50 23.83
N LYS A 66 -16.91 4.33 24.22
CA LYS A 66 -16.29 4.26 25.55
C LYS A 66 -17.20 4.87 26.62
N GLY A 67 -18.11 4.07 27.16
CA GLY A 67 -18.90 4.37 28.35
C GLY A 67 -18.20 3.95 29.66
N PRO A 68 -18.48 4.61 30.81
CA PRO A 68 -17.84 4.31 32.11
C PRO A 68 -18.36 3.02 32.79
N GLY A 69 -18.78 2.00 32.06
CA GLY A 69 -19.40 0.80 32.64
C GLY A 69 -19.01 -0.52 31.98
N PRO A 70 -19.21 -1.66 32.67
CA PRO A 70 -19.00 -2.99 32.08
C PRO A 70 -19.87 -3.16 30.82
N THR A 71 -19.40 -4.00 29.89
CA THR A 71 -20.12 -4.36 28.65
C THR A 71 -21.57 -4.75 28.96
N LYS A 72 -22.51 -3.84 28.70
CA LYS A 72 -23.94 -4.12 28.70
C LYS A 72 -24.39 -4.23 27.25
N MET A 73 -24.90 -5.40 26.89
CA MET A 73 -25.68 -5.60 25.67
C MET A 73 -27.14 -5.47 26.07
N GLU A 74 -27.83 -4.47 25.53
CA GLU A 74 -29.30 -4.47 25.49
C GLU A 74 -29.71 -4.81 24.06
N GLY A 75 -30.32 -5.98 23.87
CA GLY A 75 -30.74 -6.47 22.55
C GLY A 75 -29.57 -6.74 21.60
N CYS A 76 -29.68 -6.24 20.35
CA CYS A 76 -28.62 -6.33 19.32
C CYS A 76 -27.65 -5.13 19.33
N THR A 77 -27.79 -4.20 20.27
CA THR A 77 -26.99 -2.96 20.35
C THR A 77 -26.01 -3.02 21.52
N LEU A 78 -24.73 -2.83 21.22
CA LEU A 78 -23.63 -2.76 22.20
C LEU A 78 -23.57 -1.35 22.78
N LEU A 79 -23.73 -1.21 24.10
CA LEU A 79 -23.75 0.11 24.77
C LEU A 79 -22.40 0.53 25.37
N SER A 80 -21.51 -0.41 25.66
CA SER A 80 -20.19 -0.12 26.25
C SER A 80 -19.21 -1.27 25.98
N ILE A 81 -17.92 -0.98 25.88
CA ILE A 81 -16.85 -1.97 25.70
C ILE A 81 -15.92 -2.03 26.92
N SER A 82 -15.46 -3.23 27.28
CA SER A 82 -14.48 -3.40 28.36
C SER A 82 -13.14 -2.74 28.00
N THR A 83 -12.50 -2.09 28.98
CA THR A 83 -11.26 -1.31 28.81
C THR A 83 -10.10 -2.14 28.24
N SER A 84 -10.00 -3.44 28.56
CA SER A 84 -8.95 -4.31 28.01
C SER A 84 -9.14 -4.59 26.51
N ARG A 85 -10.38 -4.76 26.06
CA ARG A 85 -10.68 -4.95 24.62
C ARG A 85 -10.49 -3.66 23.85
N PHE A 86 -10.90 -2.54 24.44
CA PHE A 86 -10.64 -1.22 23.89
C PHE A 86 -9.14 -0.97 23.69
N ALA A 87 -8.32 -1.24 24.72
CA ALA A 87 -6.88 -1.05 24.65
C ALA A 87 -6.23 -1.95 23.57
N CYS A 88 -6.65 -3.21 23.47
CA CYS A 88 -6.18 -4.12 22.43
C CYS A 88 -6.56 -3.65 21.02
N CYS A 89 -7.81 -3.25 20.79
CA CYS A 89 -8.25 -2.72 19.49
C CYS A 89 -7.53 -1.42 19.14
N LEU A 90 -7.36 -0.51 20.11
CA LEU A 90 -6.63 0.73 19.91
C LEU A 90 -5.16 0.45 19.54
N ALA A 91 -4.49 -0.49 20.21
CA ALA A 91 -3.12 -0.88 19.89
C ALA A 91 -3.00 -1.44 18.47
N LEU A 92 -3.88 -2.37 18.06
CA LEU A 92 -3.90 -2.91 16.70
C LEU A 92 -4.15 -1.81 15.65
N THR A 93 -5.06 -0.88 15.96
CA THR A 93 -5.37 0.25 15.06
C THR A 93 -4.17 1.22 14.93
N LEU A 94 -3.44 1.47 16.01
CA LEU A 94 -2.22 2.30 15.97
C LEU A 94 -1.11 1.63 15.15
N ILE A 95 -0.96 0.30 15.25
CA ILE A 95 -0.03 -0.45 14.40
C ILE A 95 -0.43 -0.29 12.93
N ARG A 96 -1.72 -0.38 12.59
CA ARG A 96 -2.23 -0.16 11.23
C ARG A 96 -1.86 1.23 10.68
N ILE A 97 -2.04 2.27 11.48
CA ILE A 97 -1.62 3.64 11.09
C ILE A 97 -0.11 3.69 10.84
N ALA A 98 0.69 3.09 11.73
CA ALA A 98 2.15 3.10 11.59
C ALA A 98 2.60 2.40 10.30
N VAL A 99 2.01 1.25 9.97
CA VAL A 99 2.27 0.51 8.72
C VAL A 99 1.84 1.33 7.50
N ALA A 100 0.64 1.91 7.51
CA ALA A 100 0.15 2.73 6.39
C ALA A 100 1.03 3.97 6.13
N VAL A 101 1.47 4.66 7.19
CA VAL A 101 2.38 5.82 7.07
C VAL A 101 3.76 5.38 6.59
N ALA A 102 4.29 4.27 7.11
CA ALA A 102 5.56 3.73 6.65
C ALA A 102 5.51 3.38 5.16
N LEU A 103 4.46 2.69 4.72
CA LEU A 103 4.22 2.35 3.31
C LEU A 103 4.05 3.58 2.43
N LEU A 104 3.39 4.63 2.92
CA LEU A 104 3.26 5.87 2.16
C LEU A 104 4.64 6.47 1.86
N VAL A 105 5.49 6.60 2.89
CA VAL A 105 6.80 7.22 2.75
C VAL A 105 7.72 6.36 1.88
N THR A 106 7.81 5.07 2.17
CA THR A 106 8.69 4.16 1.42
C THR A 106 8.17 3.92 0.00
N GLY A 107 6.85 3.82 -0.19
CA GLY A 107 6.21 3.63 -1.48
C GLY A 107 6.36 4.84 -2.40
N LEU A 108 6.19 6.06 -1.89
CA LEU A 108 6.43 7.27 -2.68
C LEU A 108 7.88 7.39 -3.13
N LEU A 109 8.83 7.11 -2.24
CA LEU A 109 10.26 7.11 -2.56
C LEU A 109 10.60 6.02 -3.58
N TRP A 110 10.03 4.83 -3.43
CA TRP A 110 10.29 3.70 -4.32
C TRP A 110 9.72 3.91 -5.73
N LEU A 111 8.49 4.44 -5.84
CA LEU A 111 7.92 4.83 -7.13
C LEU A 111 8.75 5.94 -7.79
N ALA A 112 9.20 6.93 -7.02
CA ALA A 112 10.03 8.02 -7.55
C ALA A 112 11.40 7.52 -8.07
N ALA A 113 11.94 6.45 -7.48
CA ALA A 113 13.21 5.85 -7.90
C ALA A 113 13.09 4.90 -9.10
N THR A 114 11.87 4.56 -9.53
CA THR A 114 11.64 3.61 -10.63
C THR A 114 11.69 4.34 -11.98
N SER A 115 12.63 3.95 -12.84
CA SER A 115 12.85 4.55 -14.17
C SER A 115 12.32 3.73 -15.34
N SER A 116 11.65 2.60 -15.08
CA SER A 116 10.98 1.79 -16.09
C SER A 116 9.46 1.94 -15.96
N THR A 117 8.80 2.23 -17.08
CA THR A 117 7.35 2.44 -17.17
C THR A 117 6.56 1.19 -16.72
N THR A 118 7.07 0.01 -17.05
CA THR A 118 6.47 -1.28 -16.68
C THR A 118 6.60 -1.52 -15.17
N ASP A 119 7.79 -1.30 -14.63
CA ASP A 119 8.07 -1.49 -13.21
C ASP A 119 7.27 -0.50 -12.34
N LEU A 120 7.03 0.72 -12.82
CA LEU A 120 6.20 1.71 -12.11
C LEU A 120 4.81 1.18 -11.81
N ILE A 121 4.14 0.59 -12.81
CA ILE A 121 2.78 0.04 -12.66
C ILE A 121 2.79 -1.17 -11.75
N LEU A 122 3.77 -2.06 -11.93
CA LEU A 122 3.93 -3.26 -11.10
C LEU A 122 4.19 -2.92 -9.64
N ASN A 123 5.09 -1.97 -9.37
CA ASN A 123 5.42 -1.51 -8.02
C ASN A 123 4.23 -0.82 -7.36
N ALA A 124 3.49 0.01 -8.11
CA ALA A 124 2.25 0.63 -7.61
C ALA A 124 1.18 -0.41 -7.27
N ALA A 125 0.97 -1.42 -8.13
CA ALA A 125 0.03 -2.50 -7.90
C ALA A 125 0.43 -3.38 -6.69
N ALA A 126 1.72 -3.67 -6.55
CA ALA A 126 2.25 -4.41 -5.40
C ALA A 126 2.02 -3.66 -4.09
N LEU A 127 2.26 -2.35 -4.05
CA LEU A 127 2.00 -1.53 -2.86
C LEU A 127 0.50 -1.48 -2.51
N ALA A 128 -0.38 -1.39 -3.51
CA ALA A 128 -1.83 -1.47 -3.29
C ALA A 128 -2.23 -2.83 -2.70
N PHE A 129 -1.70 -3.92 -3.23
CA PHE A 129 -1.93 -5.26 -2.70
C PHE A 129 -1.45 -5.42 -1.25
N VAL A 130 -0.31 -4.84 -0.89
CA VAL A 130 0.19 -4.88 0.50
C VAL A 130 -0.78 -4.17 1.46
N MET A 131 -1.41 -3.07 1.04
CA MET A 131 -2.44 -2.40 1.85
C MET A 131 -3.71 -3.24 2.00
N ASP A 132 -4.18 -3.88 0.92
CA ASP A 132 -5.35 -4.77 1.00
C ASP A 132 -5.09 -5.96 1.94
N MET A 133 -3.86 -6.49 1.95
CA MET A 133 -3.45 -7.57 2.85
C MET A 133 -3.38 -7.14 4.31
N ASP A 134 -2.93 -5.91 4.59
CA ASP A 134 -2.90 -5.36 5.95
C ASP A 134 -4.33 -5.28 6.55
N GLU A 135 -5.31 -4.87 5.74
CA GLU A 135 -6.72 -4.86 6.15
C GLU A 135 -7.25 -6.27 6.46
N LEU A 136 -6.96 -7.25 5.60
CA LEU A 136 -7.36 -8.65 5.82
C LEU A 136 -6.76 -9.24 7.10
N ILE A 137 -5.47 -8.96 7.38
CA ILE A 137 -4.81 -9.40 8.61
C ILE A 137 -5.49 -8.78 9.82
N PHE A 138 -5.82 -7.49 9.75
CA PHE A 138 -6.54 -6.82 10.83
C PHE A 138 -7.90 -7.45 11.10
N GLU A 139 -8.70 -7.71 10.05
CA GLU A 139 -10.00 -8.40 10.19
C GLU A 139 -9.87 -9.77 10.84
N ALA A 140 -8.83 -10.53 10.49
CA ALA A 140 -8.55 -11.85 11.06
C ALA A 140 -8.12 -11.79 12.53
N MET A 141 -7.39 -10.74 12.94
CA MET A 141 -6.91 -10.56 14.31
C MET A 141 -7.97 -9.96 15.25
N VAL A 142 -8.94 -9.23 14.72
CA VAL A 142 -10.00 -8.61 15.52
C VAL A 142 -11.02 -9.67 15.98
N PRO A 143 -11.40 -9.71 17.29
CA PRO A 143 -12.36 -10.69 17.80
C PRO A 143 -13.71 -10.63 17.06
N SER A 144 -14.32 -11.79 16.76
CA SER A 144 -15.54 -11.92 15.93
C SER A 144 -16.75 -11.09 16.42
N LYS A 145 -16.79 -10.74 17.70
CA LYS A 145 -17.86 -9.89 18.26
C LYS A 145 -17.70 -8.40 17.91
N MET A 146 -16.50 -7.98 17.54
CA MET A 146 -16.16 -6.61 17.12
C MET A 146 -16.24 -6.45 15.60
N GLN A 147 -16.10 -7.53 14.83
CA GLN A 147 -16.23 -7.51 13.36
C GLN A 147 -17.57 -6.92 12.90
N ARG A 148 -18.65 -7.13 13.68
CA ARG A 148 -19.97 -6.50 13.45
C ARG A 148 -19.99 -4.97 13.46
N PHE A 149 -18.97 -4.32 14.02
CA PHE A 149 -18.84 -2.86 14.08
C PHE A 149 -17.82 -2.31 13.08
N VAL A 150 -16.91 -3.16 12.61
CA VAL A 150 -15.85 -2.76 11.67
C VAL A 150 -16.32 -2.88 10.22
N GLY A 151 -17.23 -3.82 9.92
CA GLY A 151 -17.74 -4.06 8.56
C GLY A 151 -18.98 -3.26 8.14
N SER A 152 -19.21 -2.05 8.66
CA SER A 152 -20.33 -1.19 8.23
C SER A 152 -19.87 0.10 7.56
#